data_AF-X1ADL8-F1
#
_entry.id   AF-X1ADL8-F1
#
_cell.length_a   1.000
_cell.length_b   1.000
_cell.length_c   1.000
_cell.angle_alpha   90.00
_cell.angle_beta   90.00
_cell.angle_gamma   90.00
#
_symmetry.space_group_name_H-M   'P 1'
#
loop_
_entity.id
_entity.type
_entity.pdbx_description
1 polymer ?
#
loop_
_entity_poly.entity_id
_entity_poly.type
_entity_poly.pdbx_seq_one_letter_code
_entity_poly.pdbx_strand_id
1 'polypeptide(L)'
;MEMGPLAGEPVRGVKIKLEDATVHEDPVHCGPGQLIPATRAGIFAALLLANPILVEPLLKINVKVPVEQVGVITSIIAQKRGRVLSITQKEYLTYIIGEIPASDTFDLSEVMRGATGGRAFWGTEFSRWEGIPASLLQQTVRDVRKRRGLSAQPPNPYDLLK
;
A
#
# COMPACT_ATOMS: atom_id res chain seq x y z
N MET A 1 -7.21 15.18 -0.88
CA MET A 1 -6.40 13.98 -1.20
C MET A 1 -6.23 13.02 -0.04
N GLU A 2 -6.72 13.37 1.16
CA GLU A 2 -6.66 12.51 2.35
C GLU A 2 -7.50 11.24 2.22
N MET A 3 -8.56 11.26 1.39
CA MET A 3 -9.38 10.11 1.07
C MET A 3 -9.55 10.01 -0.45
N GLY A 4 -9.09 8.92 -1.04
CA GLY A 4 -9.24 8.61 -2.46
C GLY A 4 -10.54 7.88 -2.79
N PRO A 5 -10.99 7.90 -4.05
CA PRO A 5 -12.29 7.35 -4.45
C PRO A 5 -12.34 5.81 -4.42
N LEU A 6 -11.19 5.14 -4.56
CA LEU A 6 -11.12 3.68 -4.65
C LEU A 6 -11.50 3.01 -3.34
N ALA A 7 -10.83 3.35 -2.23
CA ALA A 7 -11.04 2.71 -0.93
C ALA A 7 -11.13 3.70 0.27
N GLY A 8 -11.12 5.02 0.02
CA GLY A 8 -11.07 6.01 1.09
C GLY A 8 -9.71 6.14 1.78
N GLU A 9 -8.64 5.64 1.15
CA GLU A 9 -7.25 5.77 1.63
C GLU A 9 -6.56 7.01 1.04
N PRO A 10 -5.51 7.55 1.69
CA PRO A 10 -4.77 8.69 1.17
C PRO A 10 -4.20 8.45 -0.24
N VAL A 11 -4.38 9.44 -1.11
CA VAL A 11 -3.90 9.39 -2.50
C VAL A 11 -2.44 9.82 -2.57
N ARG A 12 -1.63 9.11 -3.36
CA ARG A 12 -0.20 9.39 -3.56
C ARG A 12 0.20 9.15 -5.01
N GLY A 13 1.30 9.77 -5.44
CA GLY A 13 1.88 9.54 -6.77
C GLY A 13 1.04 10.09 -7.93
N VAL A 14 0.23 11.12 -7.70
CA VAL A 14 -0.66 11.69 -8.72
C VAL A 14 -0.18 13.09 -9.11
N LYS A 15 -0.20 13.37 -10.42
CA LYS A 15 -0.08 14.73 -10.96
C LYS A 15 -1.42 15.15 -11.53
N ILE A 16 -1.97 16.27 -11.04
CA ILE A 16 -3.24 16.81 -11.50
C ILE A 16 -2.93 18.06 -12.31
N LYS A 17 -3.44 18.10 -13.53
CA LYS A 17 -3.35 19.26 -14.42
C LYS A 17 -4.76 19.76 -14.69
N LEU A 18 -4.98 21.03 -14.42
CA LEU A 18 -6.17 21.74 -14.90
C LEU A 18 -5.85 22.21 -16.32
N GLU A 19 -6.52 21.64 -17.32
CA GLU A 19 -6.31 22.01 -18.72
C GLU A 19 -7.19 23.20 -19.12
N ASP A 20 -8.45 23.22 -18.66
CA ASP A 20 -9.41 24.28 -18.93
C ASP A 20 -10.40 24.44 -17.76
N ALA A 21 -10.99 25.63 -17.62
CA ALA A 21 -12.01 25.93 -16.62
C ALA A 21 -12.93 27.06 -17.08
N THR A 22 -14.24 26.83 -17.02
CA THR A 22 -15.25 27.88 -17.13
C THR A 22 -15.74 28.25 -15.74
N VAL A 23 -15.59 29.52 -15.36
CA VAL A 23 -15.95 30.04 -14.05
C VAL A 23 -16.98 31.14 -14.23
N HIS A 24 -18.02 31.14 -13.40
CA HIS A 24 -19.07 32.16 -13.44
C HIS A 24 -18.48 33.54 -13.04
N GLU A 25 -18.91 34.61 -13.70
CA GLU A 25 -18.35 35.95 -13.48
C GLU A 25 -18.68 36.51 -12.10
N ASP A 26 -19.90 36.27 -11.61
CA ASP A 26 -20.33 36.67 -10.26
C ASP A 26 -19.66 35.80 -9.18
N PRO A 27 -18.85 36.40 -8.28
CA PRO A 27 -18.19 35.70 -7.18
C PRO A 27 -19.16 34.96 -6.23
N VAL A 28 -20.42 35.40 -6.12
CA VAL A 28 -21.44 34.76 -5.26
C VAL A 28 -21.73 33.32 -5.72
N HIS A 29 -21.59 33.05 -7.02
CA HIS A 29 -21.77 31.72 -7.60
C HIS A 29 -20.49 30.88 -7.65
N CYS A 30 -19.35 31.46 -7.26
CA CYS A 30 -18.01 30.83 -7.29
C CYS A 30 -17.43 30.63 -5.88
N GLY A 31 -18.30 30.54 -4.87
CA GLY A 31 -17.88 30.28 -3.51
C GLY A 31 -17.26 28.89 -3.31
N PRO A 32 -16.66 28.63 -2.13
CA PRO A 32 -16.12 27.32 -1.78
C PRO A 32 -17.15 26.19 -1.87
N GLY A 33 -18.43 26.49 -1.59
CA GLY A 33 -19.54 25.54 -1.67
C GLY A 33 -19.80 25.01 -3.08
N GLN A 34 -19.38 25.73 -4.12
CA GLN A 34 -19.54 25.36 -5.52
C GLN A 34 -18.24 24.78 -6.10
N LEU A 35 -17.10 25.46 -5.86
CA LEU A 35 -15.82 25.08 -6.47
C LEU A 35 -15.23 23.80 -5.87
N ILE A 36 -15.32 23.60 -4.55
CA ILE A 36 -14.76 22.42 -3.88
C ILE A 36 -15.42 21.12 -4.36
N PRO A 37 -16.76 20.98 -4.36
CA PRO A 37 -17.38 19.75 -4.83
C PRO A 37 -17.14 19.50 -6.32
N ALA A 38 -17.19 20.54 -7.16
CA ALA A 38 -16.93 20.42 -8.60
C ALA A 38 -15.49 19.91 -8.87
N THR A 39 -14.50 20.54 -8.23
CA THR A 39 -13.09 20.13 -8.37
C THR A 39 -12.86 18.72 -7.82
N ARG A 40 -13.45 18.40 -6.65
CA ARG A 40 -13.34 17.07 -6.04
C ARG A 40 -13.94 15.98 -6.93
N ALA A 41 -15.13 16.22 -7.47
CA ALA A 41 -15.82 15.32 -8.38
C ALA A 41 -14.99 15.03 -9.63
N GLY A 42 -14.52 16.09 -10.31
CA GLY A 42 -13.69 15.97 -11.51
C GLY A 42 -12.41 15.17 -11.26
N ILE A 43 -11.72 15.47 -10.16
CA ILE A 43 -10.52 14.73 -9.73
C ILE A 43 -10.84 13.26 -9.46
N PHE A 44 -11.90 12.96 -8.71
CA PHE A 44 -12.23 11.58 -8.34
C PHE A 44 -12.64 10.75 -9.55
N ALA A 45 -13.41 11.33 -10.47
CA ALA A 45 -13.75 10.68 -11.73
C ALA A 45 -12.49 10.39 -12.55
N ALA A 46 -11.59 11.38 -12.69
CA ALA A 46 -10.33 11.20 -13.41
C ALA A 46 -9.45 10.11 -12.79
N LEU A 47 -9.35 10.06 -11.45
CA LEU A 47 -8.60 9.02 -10.74
C LEU A 47 -9.16 7.62 -11.01
N LEU A 48 -10.48 7.46 -11.01
CA LEU A 48 -11.11 6.16 -11.27
C LEU A 48 -10.97 5.72 -12.73
N LEU A 49 -11.03 6.66 -13.68
CA LEU A 49 -10.80 6.40 -15.10
C LEU A 49 -9.34 6.06 -15.40
N ALA A 50 -8.39 6.53 -14.58
CA ALA A 50 -6.97 6.26 -14.71
C ALA A 50 -6.53 4.88 -14.19
N ASN A 51 -7.47 3.95 -13.92
CA ASN A 51 -7.21 2.61 -13.38
C ASN A 51 -6.36 2.64 -12.09
N PRO A 52 -6.89 3.20 -10.99
CA PRO A 52 -6.12 3.39 -9.78
C PRO A 52 -5.78 2.05 -9.12
N ILE A 53 -4.57 1.97 -8.56
CA ILE A 53 -4.12 0.82 -7.78
C ILE A 53 -4.08 1.16 -6.29
N LEU A 54 -4.16 0.14 -5.44
CA LEU A 54 -3.77 0.27 -4.04
C LEU A 54 -2.28 -0.01 -3.89
N VAL A 55 -1.64 0.73 -2.99
CA VAL A 55 -0.24 0.53 -2.63
C VAL A 55 -0.14 0.12 -1.15
N GLU A 56 0.70 -0.86 -0.87
CA GLU A 56 1.04 -1.29 0.49
C GLU A 56 2.47 -0.86 0.85
N PRO A 57 2.78 -0.63 2.15
CA PRO A 57 4.13 -0.33 2.57
C PRO A 57 4.95 -1.61 2.58
N LEU A 58 6.09 -1.57 1.88
CA LEU A 58 7.07 -2.63 1.87
C LEU A 58 8.17 -2.30 2.88
N LEU A 59 8.51 -3.27 3.71
CA LEU A 59 9.56 -3.19 4.70
C LEU A 59 10.80 -3.91 4.18
N LYS A 60 11.97 -3.33 4.36
CA LYS A 60 13.24 -4.04 4.22
C LYS A 60 13.52 -4.77 5.54
N ILE A 61 13.76 -6.08 5.45
CA ILE A 61 14.09 -6.93 6.59
C ILE A 61 15.57 -7.27 6.55
N ASN A 62 16.26 -7.07 7.67
CA ASN A 62 17.64 -7.49 7.87
C ASN A 62 17.64 -8.59 8.93
N VAL A 63 18.14 -9.77 8.58
CA VAL A 63 18.20 -10.94 9.47
C VAL A 63 19.63 -11.42 9.61
N LYS A 64 20.01 -11.82 10.82
CA LYS A 64 21.28 -12.43 11.18
C LYS A 64 21.00 -13.76 11.87
N VAL A 65 21.50 -14.85 11.31
CA VAL A 65 21.29 -16.23 11.80
C VAL A 65 22.54 -17.09 11.61
N PRO A 66 22.68 -18.19 12.37
CA PRO A 66 23.61 -19.27 12.03
C PRO A 66 23.34 -19.85 10.64
N VAL A 67 24.38 -20.38 9.99
CA VAL A 67 24.32 -20.90 8.61
C VAL A 67 23.26 -22.00 8.44
N GLU A 68 23.03 -22.81 9.48
CA GLU A 68 22.09 -23.93 9.43
C GLU A 68 20.62 -23.46 9.34
N GLN A 69 20.34 -22.20 9.67
CA GLN A 69 18.98 -21.64 9.70
C GLN A 69 18.62 -20.78 8.49
N VAL A 70 19.54 -20.63 7.53
CA VAL A 70 19.29 -19.82 6.32
C VAL A 70 18.09 -20.30 5.54
N GLY A 71 17.93 -21.62 5.38
CA GLY A 71 16.77 -22.23 4.70
C GLY A 71 15.44 -21.90 5.39
N VAL A 72 15.44 -21.83 6.72
CA VAL A 72 14.25 -21.48 7.52
C VAL A 72 13.86 -20.02 7.28
N ILE A 73 14.82 -19.09 7.37
CA ILE A 73 14.54 -17.66 7.18
C ILE A 73 14.07 -17.35 5.76
N THR A 74 14.73 -17.92 4.75
CA THR A 74 14.33 -17.73 3.35
C THR A 74 12.90 -18.25 3.10
N SER A 75 12.53 -19.38 3.72
CA SER A 75 11.17 -19.93 3.67
C SER A 75 10.14 -19.01 4.34
N ILE A 76 10.45 -18.45 5.51
CA ILE A 76 9.57 -17.51 6.21
C ILE A 76 9.34 -16.25 5.36
N ILE A 77 10.40 -15.67 4.80
CA ILE A 77 10.30 -14.48 3.94
C ILE A 77 9.36 -14.78 2.75
N ALA A 78 9.54 -15.93 2.08
CA ALA A 78 8.69 -16.32 0.97
C ALA A 78 7.21 -16.54 1.37
N GLN A 79 6.95 -17.18 2.52
CA GLN A 79 5.60 -17.38 3.04
C GLN A 79 4.87 -16.07 3.34
N LYS A 80 5.61 -15.00 3.67
CA LYS A 80 5.07 -13.66 3.92
C LYS A 80 5.04 -12.77 2.68
N ARG A 81 4.91 -13.36 1.49
CA ARG A 81 4.98 -12.66 0.17
C ARG A 81 6.23 -11.81 -0.02
N GLY A 82 7.28 -12.07 0.76
CA GLY A 82 8.53 -11.36 0.70
C GLY A 82 9.49 -11.97 -0.31
N ARG A 83 10.56 -11.23 -0.58
CA ARG A 83 11.66 -11.68 -1.45
C ARG A 83 13.01 -11.44 -0.81
N VAL A 84 13.94 -12.34 -1.04
CA VAL A 84 15.32 -12.19 -0.59
C VAL A 84 16.09 -11.39 -1.63
N LEU A 85 16.78 -10.34 -1.18
CA LEU A 85 17.60 -9.47 -2.03
C LEU A 85 19.06 -9.91 -2.03
N SER A 86 19.59 -10.26 -0.85
CA SER A 86 20.98 -10.69 -0.72
C SER A 86 21.17 -11.64 0.46
N ILE A 87 22.09 -12.58 0.30
CA ILE A 87 22.56 -13.46 1.37
C ILE A 87 24.08 -13.31 1.43
N THR A 88 24.61 -13.01 2.60
CA THR A 88 26.06 -12.82 2.81
C THR A 88 26.49 -13.56 4.05
N GLN A 89 27.37 -14.56 3.87
CA GLN A 89 27.96 -15.28 4.98
C GLN A 89 29.22 -14.56 5.47
N LYS A 90 29.35 -14.41 6.80
CA LYS A 90 30.55 -13.94 7.49
C LYS A 90 30.86 -14.92 8.62
N GLU A 91 31.89 -15.73 8.42
CA GLU A 91 32.30 -16.79 9.35
C GLU A 91 31.13 -17.74 9.67
N TYR A 92 30.70 -17.78 10.94
CA TYR A 92 29.64 -18.63 11.46
C TYR A 92 28.24 -18.02 11.33
N LEU A 93 28.12 -16.79 10.84
CA LEU A 93 26.88 -16.03 10.77
C LEU A 93 26.52 -15.68 9.33
N THR A 94 25.24 -15.78 9.01
CA THR A 94 24.71 -15.36 7.71
C THR A 94 23.78 -14.18 7.89
N TYR A 95 23.99 -13.17 7.05
CA TYR A 95 23.18 -11.97 6.93
C TYR A 95 22.27 -12.12 5.72
N ILE A 96 20.97 -11.96 5.94
CA ILE A 96 19.94 -12.04 4.91
C ILE A 96 19.25 -10.69 4.86
N ILE A 97 19.23 -10.08 3.68
CA ILE A 97 18.47 -8.86 3.41
C ILE A 97 17.34 -9.24 2.48
N GLY A 98 16.12 -8.84 2.83
CA GLY A 98 14.94 -9.08 2.02
C GLY A 98 13.95 -7.92 2.10
N GLU A 99 12.83 -8.10 1.43
CA GLU A 99 11.69 -7.20 1.49
C GLU A 99 10.43 -7.99 1.82
N ILE A 100 9.55 -7.41 2.63
CA ILE A 100 8.32 -8.04 3.12
C ILE A 100 7.20 -6.98 3.21
N PRO A 101 5.97 -7.28 2.75
CA PRO A 101 4.83 -6.38 2.96
C PRO A 101 4.51 -6.23 4.43
N ALA A 102 4.29 -5.00 4.91
CA ALA A 102 3.99 -4.76 6.32
C ALA A 102 2.71 -5.47 6.78
N SER A 103 1.73 -5.66 5.90
CA SER A 103 0.49 -6.39 6.18
C SER A 103 0.72 -7.84 6.60
N ASP A 104 1.87 -8.41 6.25
CA ASP A 104 2.17 -9.82 6.48
C ASP A 104 3.14 -10.00 7.68
N THR A 105 3.47 -8.91 8.39
CA THR A 105 4.43 -8.93 9.50
C THR A 105 3.84 -9.05 10.91
N PHE A 106 2.51 -9.10 11.06
CA PHE A 106 1.85 -9.05 12.38
C PHE A 106 2.29 -10.16 13.35
N ASP A 107 2.51 -11.36 12.84
CA ASP A 107 2.93 -12.57 13.56
C ASP A 107 4.42 -12.91 13.35
N LEU A 108 5.17 -12.03 12.65
CA LEU A 108 6.55 -12.32 12.24
C LEU A 108 7.46 -12.64 13.43
N SER A 109 7.30 -11.93 14.54
CA SER A 109 8.08 -12.15 15.77
C SER A 109 7.92 -13.56 16.35
N GLU A 110 6.69 -14.07 16.36
CA GLU A 110 6.36 -15.41 16.85
C GLU A 110 6.90 -16.48 15.90
N VAL A 111 6.62 -16.33 14.60
CA VAL A 111 7.09 -17.24 13.55
C VAL A 111 8.62 -17.35 13.54
N MET A 112 9.32 -16.20 13.58
CA MET A 112 10.78 -16.15 13.59
C MET A 112 11.35 -16.82 14.84
N ARG A 113 10.78 -16.55 16.02
CA ARG A 113 11.25 -17.15 17.27
C ARG A 113 11.03 -18.66 17.29
N GLY A 114 9.83 -19.11 16.93
CA GLY A 114 9.46 -20.53 16.93
C GLY A 114 10.31 -21.34 15.95
N ALA A 115 10.47 -20.84 14.72
CA ALA A 115 11.20 -21.56 13.69
C ALA A 115 12.73 -21.58 13.92
N THR A 116 13.27 -20.57 14.61
CA THR A 116 14.73 -20.48 14.87
C THR A 116 15.15 -20.95 16.26
N GLY A 117 14.20 -21.27 17.14
CA GLY A 117 14.48 -21.49 18.56
C GLY A 117 15.07 -20.24 19.23
N GLY A 118 14.68 -19.05 18.77
CA GLY A 118 15.15 -17.76 19.29
C GLY A 118 16.58 -17.35 18.87
N ARG A 119 17.19 -18.04 17.90
CA ARG A 119 18.57 -17.77 17.46
C ARG A 119 18.68 -16.70 16.36
N ALA A 120 17.57 -16.27 15.77
CA ALA A 120 17.55 -15.20 14.78
C ALA A 120 17.52 -13.81 15.43
N PHE A 121 18.46 -12.96 15.03
CA PHE A 121 18.39 -11.53 15.28
C PHE A 121 17.91 -10.83 14.01
N TRP A 122 16.90 -9.97 14.10
CA TRP A 122 16.33 -9.34 12.92
C TRP A 122 15.74 -7.96 13.23
N GLY A 123 15.58 -7.15 12.19
CA GLY A 123 14.94 -5.85 12.26
C GLY A 123 14.31 -5.49 10.92
N THR A 124 13.36 -4.56 10.96
CA THR A 124 12.69 -4.04 9.76
C THR A 124 12.81 -2.52 9.69
N GLU A 125 12.90 -2.01 8.47
CA GLU A 125 12.88 -0.58 8.17
C GLU A 125 11.94 -0.34 6.99
N PHE A 126 11.30 0.84 6.94
CA PHE A 126 10.48 1.18 5.78
C PHE A 126 11.36 1.27 4.52
N SER A 127 10.95 0.62 3.44
CA SER A 127 11.65 0.66 2.14
C SER A 127 10.93 1.58 1.16
N ARG A 128 9.71 1.22 0.74
CA ARG A 128 8.94 1.98 -0.25
C ARG A 128 7.46 1.63 -0.18
N TRP A 129 6.65 2.33 -0.98
CA TRP A 129 5.30 1.91 -1.33
C TRP A 129 5.34 1.07 -2.60
N GLU A 130 4.60 -0.03 -2.62
CA GLU A 130 4.52 -0.93 -3.76
C GLU A 130 3.06 -1.28 -4.06
N GLY A 131 2.72 -1.47 -5.34
CA GLY A 131 1.38 -1.86 -5.74
C GLY A 131 1.03 -3.26 -5.21
N ILE A 132 -0.17 -3.41 -4.66
CA ILE A 132 -0.62 -4.73 -4.22
C ILE A 132 -0.84 -5.65 -5.43
N PRO A 133 -0.65 -6.97 -5.29
CA PRO A 133 -0.95 -7.93 -6.34
C PRO A 133 -2.40 -7.78 -6.84
N ALA A 134 -2.60 -7.86 -8.16
CA ALA A 134 -3.92 -7.71 -8.78
C ALA A 134 -4.95 -8.73 -8.26
N SER A 135 -4.48 -9.93 -7.87
CA SER A 135 -5.31 -10.99 -7.26
C SER A 135 -5.91 -10.58 -5.92
N LEU A 136 -5.24 -9.71 -5.15
CA LEU A 136 -5.69 -9.24 -3.84
C LEU A 136 -6.51 -7.95 -3.92
N LEU A 137 -6.35 -7.17 -4.99
CA LEU A 137 -6.89 -5.82 -5.12
C LEU A 137 -8.39 -5.72 -4.82
N GLN A 138 -9.22 -6.53 -5.48
CA GLN A 138 -10.67 -6.47 -5.31
C GLN A 138 -11.11 -6.79 -3.89
N GLN A 139 -10.50 -7.79 -3.27
CA GLN A 139 -10.81 -8.19 -1.90
C GLN A 139 -10.37 -7.10 -0.91
N THR A 140 -9.12 -6.63 -1.02
CA THR A 140 -8.60 -5.58 -0.14
C THR A 140 -9.41 -4.29 -0.23
N VAL A 141 -9.82 -3.88 -1.43
CA VAL A 141 -10.69 -2.70 -1.61
C VAL A 141 -12.02 -2.88 -0.87
N ARG A 142 -12.67 -4.04 -1.02
CA ARG A 142 -13.95 -4.33 -0.33
C ARG A 142 -13.79 -4.32 1.19
N ASP A 143 -12.73 -4.94 1.71
CA ASP A 143 -12.48 -5.04 3.15
C ASP A 143 -12.21 -3.67 3.77
N VAL A 144 -11.38 -2.85 3.12
CA VAL A 144 -11.09 -1.48 3.56
C VAL A 144 -12.36 -0.62 3.54
N ARG A 145 -13.15 -0.70 2.47
CA ARG A 145 -14.41 0.05 2.34
C ARG A 145 -15.42 -0.36 3.42
N LYS A 146 -15.59 -1.67 3.67
CA LYS A 146 -16.44 -2.19 4.74
C LYS A 146 -16.00 -1.70 6.11
N ARG A 147 -14.69 -1.74 6.41
CA ARG A 147 -14.13 -1.22 7.67
C ARG A 147 -14.40 0.26 7.87
N ARG A 148 -14.43 1.04 6.79
CA ARG A 148 -14.70 2.49 6.81
C ARG A 148 -16.20 2.84 6.70
N GLY A 149 -17.10 1.86 6.64
CA GLY A 149 -18.54 2.12 6.50
C GLY A 149 -18.94 2.66 5.11
N LEU A 150 -18.11 2.45 4.09
CA LEU A 150 -18.40 2.86 2.71
C LEU A 150 -19.17 1.75 1.97
N SER A 151 -19.81 2.11 0.85
CA SER A 151 -20.42 1.14 -0.06
C SER A 151 -19.41 0.07 -0.50
N ALA A 152 -19.83 -1.17 -0.71
CA ALA A 152 -18.91 -2.27 -1.02
C ALA A 152 -18.11 -2.06 -2.32
N GLN A 153 -18.71 -1.38 -3.30
CA GLN A 153 -18.07 -1.05 -4.58
C GLN A 153 -17.66 0.43 -4.63
N PRO A 154 -16.54 0.76 -5.30
CA PRO A 154 -16.20 2.14 -5.61
C PRO A 154 -17.33 2.83 -6.39
N PRO A 155 -17.50 4.16 -6.25
CA PRO A 155 -18.47 4.90 -7.03
C PRO A 155 -18.13 4.81 -8.52
N ASN A 156 -19.14 4.85 -9.38
CA ASN A 156 -18.93 4.95 -10.82
C ASN A 156 -18.42 6.36 -11.16
N PRO A 157 -17.32 6.51 -11.95
CA PRO A 157 -16.81 7.82 -12.34
C PRO A 157 -17.88 8.75 -12.94
N TYR A 158 -18.81 8.21 -13.73
CA TYR A 158 -19.83 9.02 -14.40
C TYR A 158 -20.91 9.53 -13.46
N ASP A 159 -21.15 8.85 -12.33
CA ASP A 159 -22.11 9.33 -11.33
C ASP A 159 -21.55 10.49 -10.50
N LEU A 160 -20.23 10.66 -10.48
CA LEU A 160 -19.57 11.78 -9.80
C LEU A 160 -19.64 13.08 -10.60
N LEU A 161 -19.85 12.99 -11.92
CA LEU A 161 -19.86 14.14 -12.83
C LEU A 161 -21.27 14.69 -13.12
N LYS A 162 -22.30 14.12 -12.47
CA LYS A 162 -23.70 14.55 -12.60
C LYS A 162 -24.04 15.70 -11.68
#